data_AF-V2XFU4-F1
#
_entry.id   AF-V2XFU4-F1
#
_cell.length_a   1.000
_cell.length_b   1.000
_cell.length_c   1.000
_cell.angle_alpha   90.00
_cell.angle_beta   90.00
_cell.angle_gamma   90.00
#
_symmetry.space_group_name_H-M   'P 1'
#
loop_
_entity.id
_entity.type
_entity.pdbx_description
1 polymer ?
#
loop_
_entity_poly.entity_id
_entity_poly.type
_entity_poly.pdbx_seq_one_letter_code
_entity_poly.pdbx_strand_id
1 'polypeptide(L)'
;MHRTAWTKNNTSLPSDRIKPSYSNQQNNNNYKGKGKSGTASPKDPPKSKEVRKLEGLLNSLKASSGNLAVKDPKGGCFCQAREHALSTYTPICLTCGLVLCTLNLPHFSCPSPSCNSNLLNGTKRESVIIQLETQIADTLAKEAAERERAIEEARREAGAFPALSSVSQTLAPVTQQQQHKVLSLNSKTKKVTVSSYSTPNSSRPASRAASEKEEEESVVRVPPPPEEVTFVKGKPNPKRVWENLRGGSVKYVQVRADGEKENKAQGSKGRKKGKDMAGGGGDGSASKS
;
A
#
# COMPACT_ATOMS: atom_id res chain seq x y z
N MET A 1 -67.44 -57.26 -15.90
CA MET A 1 -66.02 -57.34 -15.49
C MET A 1 -65.26 -56.22 -16.18
N HIS A 2 -64.95 -55.15 -15.45
CA HIS A 2 -64.37 -53.93 -16.00
C HIS A 2 -62.84 -54.02 -16.05
N ARG A 3 -62.26 -53.81 -17.24
CA ARG A 3 -60.81 -53.64 -17.46
C ARG A 3 -60.45 -52.17 -17.24
N THR A 4 -59.54 -51.88 -16.33
CA THR A 4 -59.01 -50.53 -16.11
C THR A 4 -57.79 -50.26 -16.99
N ALA A 5 -57.53 -48.99 -17.29
CA ALA A 5 -56.61 -48.50 -18.32
C ALA A 5 -55.10 -48.79 -18.09
N TRP A 6 -54.74 -49.61 -17.11
CA TRP A 6 -53.35 -49.82 -16.69
C TRP A 6 -52.88 -51.27 -16.88
N THR A 7 -53.73 -52.17 -17.37
CA THR A 7 -53.33 -53.56 -17.67
C THR A 7 -53.17 -53.74 -19.18
N LYS A 8 -52.07 -53.24 -19.75
CA LYS A 8 -51.53 -53.76 -21.01
C LYS A 8 -50.02 -53.92 -20.89
N ASN A 9 -49.62 -55.13 -21.29
CA ASN A 9 -48.30 -55.72 -21.23
C ASN A 9 -47.23 -54.92 -21.98
N ASN A 10 -45.97 -55.21 -21.60
CA ASN A 10 -44.72 -54.90 -22.28
C ASN A 10 -44.36 -53.42 -22.43
N THR A 11 -43.52 -52.92 -21.52
CA THR A 11 -42.39 -52.07 -21.90
C THR A 11 -41.27 -52.20 -20.88
N SER A 12 -40.08 -52.51 -21.39
CA SER A 12 -38.80 -52.52 -20.69
C SER A 12 -38.61 -51.22 -19.90
N LEU A 13 -38.32 -51.33 -18.60
CA LEU A 13 -37.84 -50.23 -17.77
C LEU A 13 -36.50 -49.71 -18.36
N PRO A 14 -36.43 -48.48 -18.91
CA PRO A 14 -35.14 -47.88 -19.15
C PRO A 14 -34.60 -47.49 -17.78
N SER A 15 -33.61 -48.25 -17.31
CA SER A 15 -32.81 -47.87 -16.16
C SER A 15 -32.34 -46.43 -16.34
N ASP A 16 -32.59 -45.69 -15.27
CA ASP A 16 -32.07 -44.40 -14.84
C ASP A 16 -30.57 -44.23 -15.16
N ARG A 17 -30.24 -43.99 -16.43
CA ARG A 17 -28.93 -43.52 -16.88
C ARG A 17 -28.92 -42.01 -16.77
N ILE A 18 -28.71 -41.52 -15.56
CA ILE A 18 -28.20 -40.17 -15.32
C ILE A 18 -26.86 -40.10 -16.05
N LYS A 19 -26.83 -39.42 -17.20
CA LYS A 19 -25.58 -39.15 -17.90
C LYS A 19 -24.76 -38.19 -17.03
N PRO A 20 -23.50 -38.50 -16.65
CA PRO A 20 -22.65 -37.52 -16.01
C PRO A 20 -22.50 -36.34 -16.96
N SER A 21 -22.98 -35.17 -16.52
CA SER A 21 -22.79 -33.92 -17.23
C SER A 21 -21.30 -33.58 -17.14
N TYR A 22 -20.55 -33.91 -18.19
CA TYR A 22 -19.24 -33.31 -18.40
C TYR A 22 -19.48 -31.86 -18.78
N SER A 23 -19.27 -30.94 -17.83
CA SER A 23 -19.17 -29.52 -18.11
C SER A 23 -17.96 -29.32 -19.02
N ASN A 24 -18.21 -29.24 -20.32
CA ASN A 24 -17.21 -28.87 -21.30
C ASN A 24 -16.91 -27.39 -21.08
N GLN A 25 -15.86 -27.09 -20.30
CA GLN A 25 -15.31 -25.75 -20.20
C GLN A 25 -14.79 -25.37 -21.59
N GLN A 26 -15.61 -24.66 -22.34
CA GLN A 26 -15.20 -23.98 -23.56
C GLN A 26 -14.14 -22.95 -23.17
N ASN A 27 -12.90 -23.33 -23.44
CA ASN A 27 -11.71 -22.52 -23.33
C ASN A 27 -11.78 -21.47 -24.45
N ASN A 28 -12.35 -20.30 -24.13
CA ASN A 28 -12.46 -19.19 -25.06
C ASN A 28 -11.15 -18.37 -24.98
N ASN A 29 -10.09 -18.89 -25.59
CA ASN A 29 -8.84 -18.17 -25.79
C ASN A 29 -8.64 -17.91 -27.28
N ASN A 30 -9.18 -16.78 -27.75
CA ASN A 30 -8.76 -16.16 -29.00
C ASN A 30 -8.31 -14.73 -28.71
N TYR A 31 -7.07 -14.58 -28.27
CA TYR A 31 -6.34 -13.31 -28.35
C TYR A 31 -5.02 -13.55 -29.07
N LYS A 32 -5.03 -13.14 -30.34
CA LYS A 32 -3.86 -12.97 -31.21
C LYS A 32 -3.08 -11.74 -30.71
N GLY A 33 -2.05 -11.97 -29.91
CA GLY A 33 -1.15 -10.95 -29.38
C GLY A 33 0.31 -11.39 -29.50
N LYS A 34 1.04 -10.69 -30.36
CA LYS A 34 2.46 -10.86 -30.71
C LYS A 34 3.33 -10.34 -29.56
N GLY A 35 4.13 -11.18 -28.91
CA GLY A 35 5.05 -10.70 -27.86
C GLY A 35 5.87 -11.77 -27.14
N LYS A 36 7.06 -12.04 -27.68
CA LYS A 36 8.32 -12.40 -27.00
C LYS A 36 8.30 -13.48 -25.88
N SER A 37 8.86 -14.62 -26.28
CA SER A 37 9.40 -15.71 -25.45
C SER A 37 9.99 -15.28 -24.11
N GLY A 38 9.40 -15.77 -23.02
CA GLY A 38 10.04 -15.97 -21.73
C GLY A 38 9.57 -17.33 -21.21
N THR A 39 10.49 -18.29 -21.16
CA THR A 39 10.31 -19.68 -20.76
C THR A 39 9.73 -19.74 -19.34
N ALA A 40 8.41 -19.86 -19.21
CA ALA A 40 7.75 -20.22 -17.97
C ALA A 40 7.78 -21.74 -17.84
N SER A 41 8.67 -22.24 -16.98
CA SER A 41 8.65 -23.62 -16.50
C SER A 41 7.32 -23.93 -15.79
N PRO A 42 6.90 -25.20 -15.76
CA PRO A 42 5.55 -25.56 -15.36
C PRO A 42 5.33 -25.42 -13.85
N LYS A 43 4.53 -24.42 -13.48
CA LYS A 43 3.49 -24.47 -12.43
C LYS A 43 3.91 -24.86 -11.00
N ASP A 44 5.01 -24.30 -10.50
CA ASP A 44 5.07 -23.97 -9.08
C ASP A 44 4.26 -22.69 -8.81
N PRO A 45 3.52 -22.60 -7.68
CA PRO A 45 2.88 -21.35 -7.30
C PRO A 45 3.94 -20.24 -7.24
N PRO A 46 3.59 -19.00 -7.64
CA PRO A 46 4.55 -17.91 -7.67
C PRO A 46 5.20 -17.75 -6.29
N LYS A 47 6.54 -17.77 -6.25
CA LYS A 47 7.32 -17.51 -5.02
C LYS A 47 6.79 -16.26 -4.31
N SER A 48 6.78 -16.29 -2.98
CA SER A 48 6.32 -15.15 -2.19
C SER A 48 7.08 -13.86 -2.49
N LYS A 49 6.46 -12.73 -2.18
CA LYS A 49 7.08 -11.41 -2.35
C LYS A 49 8.37 -11.30 -1.53
N GLU A 50 8.45 -11.94 -0.37
CA GLU A 50 9.62 -11.92 0.50
C GLU A 50 10.79 -12.69 -0.11
N VAL A 51 10.57 -13.92 -0.58
CA VAL A 51 11.60 -14.73 -1.25
C VAL A 51 12.14 -13.98 -2.47
N ARG A 52 11.27 -13.36 -3.28
CA ARG A 52 11.70 -12.55 -4.43
C ARG A 52 12.57 -11.36 -4.03
N LYS A 53 12.26 -10.69 -2.91
CA LYS A 53 13.09 -9.59 -2.39
C LYS A 53 14.46 -10.10 -1.96
N LEU A 54 14.52 -11.20 -1.21
CA LEU A 54 15.78 -11.79 -0.74
C LEU A 54 16.64 -12.29 -1.91
N GLU A 55 16.03 -12.98 -2.88
CA GLU A 55 16.70 -13.43 -4.11
C GLU A 55 17.21 -12.25 -4.94
N GLY A 56 16.43 -11.17 -5.05
CA GLY A 56 16.84 -9.92 -5.69
C GLY A 56 18.08 -9.33 -5.03
N LEU A 57 18.09 -9.22 -3.69
CA LEU A 57 19.24 -8.73 -2.93
C LEU A 57 20.47 -9.62 -3.09
N LEU A 58 20.29 -10.94 -3.04
CA LEU A 58 21.35 -11.91 -3.23
C LEU A 58 21.95 -11.78 -4.65
N ASN A 59 21.11 -11.67 -5.68
CA ASN A 59 21.56 -11.50 -7.05
C ASN A 59 22.30 -10.18 -7.25
N SER A 60 21.81 -9.07 -6.68
CA SER A 60 22.52 -7.78 -6.69
C SER A 60 23.86 -7.85 -5.96
N LEU A 61 23.89 -8.54 -4.82
CA LEU A 61 25.14 -8.80 -4.11
C LEU A 61 26.07 -9.63 -4.97
N LYS A 62 25.67 -10.75 -5.57
CA LYS A 62 26.55 -11.54 -6.46
C LYS A 62 27.01 -10.75 -7.69
N ALA A 63 26.15 -9.93 -8.29
CA ALA A 63 26.48 -9.09 -9.45
C ALA A 63 27.50 -7.98 -9.13
N SER A 64 27.43 -7.38 -7.94
CA SER A 64 28.37 -6.35 -7.47
C SER A 64 29.76 -6.89 -7.09
N SER A 65 30.18 -8.08 -7.57
CA SER A 65 31.46 -8.74 -7.23
C SER A 65 32.71 -8.09 -7.79
N GLY A 66 32.57 -7.03 -8.57
CA GLY A 66 33.69 -6.18 -8.93
C GLY A 66 34.10 -5.29 -7.76
N ASN A 67 35.40 -5.06 -7.58
CA ASN A 67 35.94 -4.07 -6.64
C ASN A 67 35.49 -2.61 -6.94
N LEU A 68 34.72 -2.38 -8.01
CA LEU A 68 34.15 -1.07 -8.28
C LEU A 68 32.97 -0.78 -7.35
N ALA A 69 33.15 0.25 -6.54
CA ALA A 69 32.11 0.86 -5.72
C ALA A 69 30.98 1.42 -6.60
N VAL A 70 29.92 0.63 -6.77
CA VAL A 70 28.71 1.04 -7.51
C VAL A 70 27.91 1.99 -6.62
N LYS A 71 27.76 3.24 -7.06
CA LYS A 71 26.89 4.21 -6.39
C LYS A 71 25.43 3.87 -6.66
N ASP A 72 24.57 4.12 -5.68
CA ASP A 72 23.13 4.01 -5.88
C ASP A 72 22.70 5.03 -6.95
N PRO A 73 21.99 4.63 -8.03
CA PRO A 73 21.54 5.55 -9.08
C PRO A 73 20.62 6.65 -8.56
N LYS A 74 19.98 6.44 -7.40
CA LYS A 74 19.12 7.43 -6.73
C LYS A 74 19.88 8.25 -5.68
N GLY A 75 21.22 8.16 -5.62
CA GLY A 75 22.08 8.95 -4.73
C GLY A 75 22.14 8.48 -3.27
N GLY A 76 21.56 7.31 -2.96
CA GLY A 76 21.43 6.80 -1.59
C GLY A 76 20.43 7.61 -0.76
N CYS A 77 20.19 7.18 0.48
CA CYS A 77 19.34 7.88 1.42
C CYS A 77 20.18 8.69 2.42
N PHE A 78 19.97 10.00 2.41
CA PHE A 78 20.37 10.92 3.47
C PHE A 78 19.13 11.24 4.30
N CYS A 79 18.94 10.53 5.41
CA CYS A 79 17.71 10.61 6.19
C CYS A 79 17.40 12.04 6.70
N GLN A 80 18.35 12.98 6.72
CA GLN A 80 18.15 14.37 7.18
C GLN A 80 17.41 14.42 8.54
N ALA A 81 17.81 13.56 9.49
CA ALA A 81 17.17 13.38 10.79
C ALA A 81 15.72 12.84 10.77
N ARG A 82 15.25 12.27 9.66
CA ARG A 82 13.99 11.51 9.61
C ARG A 82 14.18 10.09 10.13
N GLU A 83 13.12 9.57 10.72
CA GLU A 83 13.07 8.22 11.24
C GLU A 83 12.90 7.21 10.11
N HIS A 84 13.85 6.27 10.01
CA HIS A 84 13.79 5.13 9.11
C HIS A 84 14.32 3.90 9.85
N ALA A 85 13.82 2.72 9.48
CA ALA A 85 14.38 1.46 9.98
C ALA A 85 15.85 1.34 9.57
N LEU A 86 16.68 0.83 10.47
CA LEU A 86 18.09 0.55 10.20
C LEU A 86 18.22 -0.59 9.19
N SER A 87 19.27 -0.54 8.36
CA SER A 87 19.60 -1.66 7.48
C SER A 87 19.88 -2.91 8.31
N THR A 88 19.25 -4.02 7.94
CA THR A 88 19.37 -5.31 8.64
C THR A 88 20.76 -5.92 8.49
N TYR A 89 21.41 -5.73 7.35
CA TYR A 89 22.70 -6.36 7.03
C TYR A 89 23.89 -5.42 7.22
N THR A 90 23.69 -4.11 7.04
CA THR A 90 24.77 -3.11 7.12
C THR A 90 24.28 -1.83 7.80
N PRO A 91 24.05 -1.85 9.12
CA PRO A 91 23.48 -0.71 9.84
C PRO A 91 24.44 0.48 9.96
N ILE A 92 25.75 0.29 9.80
CA ILE A 92 26.76 1.34 9.90
C ILE A 92 27.87 1.14 8.86
N CYS A 93 28.33 2.23 8.25
CA CYS A 93 29.54 2.22 7.45
C CYS A 93 30.77 2.21 8.38
N LEU A 94 31.62 1.20 8.24
CA LEU A 94 32.80 1.02 9.10
C LEU A 94 33.93 2.02 8.80
N THR A 95 33.89 2.66 7.63
CA THR A 95 34.94 3.60 7.20
C THR A 95 34.67 5.01 7.72
N CYS A 96 33.43 5.51 7.60
CA CYS A 96 33.07 6.88 7.98
C CYS A 96 32.07 6.97 9.15
N GLY A 97 31.60 5.85 9.68
CA GLY A 97 30.67 5.82 10.80
C GLY A 97 29.23 6.23 10.48
N LEU A 98 28.88 6.42 9.19
CA LEU A 98 27.52 6.80 8.81
C LEU A 98 26.53 5.66 9.12
N VAL A 99 25.47 5.97 9.88
CA VAL A 99 24.36 5.05 10.14
C VAL A 99 23.48 4.93 8.89
N LEU A 100 23.18 3.70 8.48
CA LEU A 100 22.49 3.39 7.23
C LEU A 100 21.11 2.81 7.52
N CYS A 101 20.10 3.34 6.83
CA CYS A 101 18.73 2.83 6.87
C CYS A 101 18.48 1.74 5.81
N THR A 102 17.30 1.12 5.84
CA THR A 102 16.84 0.10 4.88
C THR A 102 16.84 0.56 3.42
N LEU A 103 16.81 1.87 3.16
CA LEU A 103 16.88 2.43 1.81
C LEU A 103 18.28 2.34 1.19
N ASN A 104 19.31 2.23 2.04
CA ASN A 104 20.70 2.04 1.63
C ASN A 104 20.97 0.55 1.51
N LEU A 105 20.94 0.03 0.28
CA LEU A 105 21.15 -1.40 0.04
C LEU A 105 22.63 -1.78 0.21
N PRO A 106 22.93 -2.97 0.74
CA PRO A 106 24.29 -3.37 1.11
C PRO A 106 25.24 -3.57 -0.08
N HIS A 107 24.71 -3.68 -1.31
CA HIS A 107 25.49 -3.84 -2.53
C HIS A 107 25.95 -2.50 -3.14
N PHE A 108 25.43 -1.37 -2.66
CA PHE A 108 25.89 -0.05 -3.08
C PHE A 108 27.02 0.47 -2.20
N SER A 109 27.77 1.44 -2.71
CA SER A 109 28.79 2.15 -1.94
C SER A 109 28.20 3.13 -0.93
N CYS A 110 29.03 3.51 0.05
CA CYS A 110 28.62 4.46 1.07
C CYS A 110 28.17 5.78 0.44
N PRO A 111 26.97 6.31 0.77
CA PRO A 111 26.46 7.53 0.15
C PRO A 111 27.25 8.78 0.55
N SER A 112 27.99 8.76 1.67
CA SER A 112 28.75 9.93 2.11
C SER A 112 29.83 10.32 1.09
N PRO A 113 29.90 11.60 0.67
CA PRO A 113 30.82 12.05 -0.38
C PRO A 113 32.29 11.89 -0.02
N SER A 114 32.63 11.88 1.28
CA SER A 114 34.00 11.73 1.79
C SER A 114 34.51 10.28 1.79
N CYS A 115 33.61 9.30 1.75
CA CYS A 115 33.98 7.90 1.90
C CYS A 115 33.95 7.15 0.58
N ASN A 116 32.81 7.16 -0.13
CA ASN A 116 32.54 6.39 -1.35
C ASN A 116 33.04 4.91 -1.31
N SER A 117 33.32 4.34 -0.14
CA SER A 117 33.87 2.99 -0.01
C SER A 117 32.78 1.93 -0.14
N ASN A 118 33.16 0.71 -0.49
CA ASN A 118 32.27 -0.43 -0.41
C ASN A 118 31.80 -0.62 1.04
N LEU A 119 30.50 -0.84 1.23
CA LEU A 119 29.92 -1.06 2.56
C LEU A 119 30.29 -2.41 3.15
N LEU A 120 30.50 -3.40 2.28
CA LEU A 120 30.87 -4.76 2.64
C LEU A 120 32.28 -5.09 2.16
N ASN A 121 33.13 -5.51 3.09
CA ASN A 121 34.40 -6.16 2.79
C ASN A 121 34.14 -7.60 2.31
N GLY A 122 35.06 -8.21 1.55
CA GLY A 122 34.89 -9.54 0.95
C GLY A 122 34.37 -10.62 1.91
N THR A 123 35.00 -10.75 3.09
CA THR A 123 34.59 -11.73 4.11
C THR A 123 33.21 -11.44 4.71
N LYS A 124 32.91 -10.16 5.00
CA LYS A 124 31.59 -9.75 5.51
C LYS A 124 30.51 -9.98 4.45
N ARG A 125 30.83 -9.75 3.20
CA ARG A 125 29.93 -10.00 2.08
C ARG A 125 29.59 -11.47 1.94
N GLU A 126 30.58 -12.35 1.99
CA GLU A 126 30.35 -13.80 1.98
C GLU A 126 29.46 -14.21 3.16
N SER A 127 29.68 -13.65 4.36
CA SER A 127 28.81 -13.92 5.50
C SER A 127 27.36 -13.47 5.29
N VAL A 128 27.14 -12.31 4.64
CA VAL A 128 25.80 -11.82 4.30
C VAL A 128 25.16 -12.68 3.21
N ILE A 129 25.92 -13.15 2.23
CA ILE A 129 25.42 -14.07 1.20
C ILE A 129 24.94 -15.37 1.84
N ILE A 130 25.73 -15.96 2.73
CA ILE A 130 25.34 -17.18 3.47
C ILE A 130 24.08 -16.91 4.30
N GLN A 131 24.02 -15.79 5.02
CA GLN A 131 22.83 -15.41 5.80
C GLN A 131 21.58 -15.25 4.92
N LEU A 132 21.71 -14.66 3.73
CA LEU A 132 20.60 -14.54 2.78
C LEU A 132 20.17 -15.90 2.25
N GLU A 133 21.11 -16.78 1.93
CA GLU A 133 20.83 -18.14 1.48
C GLU A 133 20.11 -18.96 2.55
N THR A 134 20.52 -18.86 3.82
CA THR A 134 19.82 -19.51 4.93
C THR A 134 18.41 -18.94 5.14
N GLN A 135 18.24 -17.61 5.08
CA GLN A 135 16.93 -16.98 5.20
C GLN A 135 15.98 -17.37 4.05
N ILE A 136 16.50 -17.49 2.83
CA ILE A 136 15.71 -17.99 1.69
C ILE A 136 15.29 -19.45 1.93
N ALA A 137 16.20 -20.29 2.42
CA ALA A 137 15.87 -21.69 2.73
C ALA A 137 14.80 -21.78 3.84
N ASP A 138 14.94 -20.99 4.90
CA ASP A 138 14.01 -20.95 6.03
C ASP A 138 12.62 -20.44 5.63
N THR A 139 12.55 -19.40 4.79
CA THR A 139 11.28 -18.86 4.29
C THR A 139 10.58 -19.86 3.38
N LEU A 140 11.31 -20.51 2.48
CA LEU A 140 10.77 -21.58 1.64
C LEU A 140 10.29 -22.78 2.46
N ALA A 141 11.01 -23.18 3.51
CA ALA A 141 10.61 -24.27 4.40
C ALA A 141 9.32 -23.93 5.17
N LYS A 142 9.19 -22.68 5.65
CA LYS A 142 7.96 -22.20 6.31
C LYS A 142 6.78 -22.20 5.35
N GLU A 143 6.96 -21.69 4.13
CA GLU A 143 5.91 -21.68 3.09
C GLU A 143 5.47 -23.09 2.69
N ALA A 144 6.41 -24.03 2.59
CA ALA A 144 6.11 -25.44 2.30
C ALA A 144 5.29 -26.08 3.44
N ALA A 145 5.70 -25.87 4.68
CA ALA A 145 4.99 -26.39 5.85
C ALA A 145 3.58 -25.78 5.98
N GLU A 146 3.41 -24.48 5.72
CA GLU A 146 2.10 -23.82 5.72
C GLU A 146 1.20 -24.36 4.60
N ARG A 147 1.77 -24.62 3.42
CA ARG A 147 1.03 -25.24 2.31
C ARG A 147 0.56 -26.65 2.66
N GLU A 148 1.41 -27.47 3.28
CA GLU A 148 1.03 -28.82 3.71
C GLU A 148 -0.08 -28.78 4.76
N ARG A 149 0.03 -27.90 5.77
CA ARG A 149 -1.04 -27.69 6.76
C ARG A 149 -2.36 -27.28 6.13
N ALA A 150 -2.33 -26.35 5.18
CA ALA A 150 -3.54 -25.92 4.47
C ALA A 150 -4.20 -27.05 3.66
N ILE A 151 -3.40 -27.95 3.06
CA ILE A 151 -3.91 -29.12 2.33
C ILE A 151 -4.53 -30.13 3.31
N GLU A 152 -3.87 -30.40 4.44
CA GLU A 152 -4.40 -31.30 5.46
C GLU A 152 -5.69 -30.78 6.10
N GLU A 153 -5.76 -29.48 6.37
CA GLU A 153 -6.95 -28.82 6.89
C GLU A 153 -8.10 -28.88 5.88
N ALA A 154 -7.86 -28.53 4.61
CA ALA A 154 -8.86 -28.65 3.55
C ALA A 154 -9.34 -30.11 3.37
N ARG A 155 -8.44 -31.08 3.52
CA ARG A 155 -8.80 -32.52 3.49
C ARG A 155 -9.62 -32.91 4.71
N ARG A 156 -9.29 -32.39 5.89
CA ARG A 156 -10.03 -32.62 7.14
C ARG A 156 -11.42 -32.02 7.04
N GLU A 157 -11.57 -30.83 6.49
CA GLU A 157 -12.88 -30.17 6.27
C GLU A 157 -13.72 -30.89 5.22
N ALA A 158 -13.14 -31.30 4.09
CA ALA A 158 -13.86 -32.02 3.05
C ALA A 158 -14.25 -33.46 3.48
N GLY A 159 -13.43 -34.08 4.33
CA GLY A 159 -13.69 -35.39 4.92
C GLY A 159 -14.51 -35.35 6.21
N ALA A 160 -14.68 -34.16 6.81
CA ALA A 160 -15.59 -33.95 7.92
C ALA A 160 -17.01 -34.04 7.37
N PHE A 161 -17.60 -35.23 7.51
CA PHE A 161 -19.05 -35.38 7.43
C PHE A 161 -19.65 -34.31 8.34
N PRO A 162 -20.59 -33.46 7.86
CA PRO A 162 -21.22 -32.43 8.68
C PRO A 162 -21.65 -33.07 9.98
N ALA A 163 -20.95 -32.78 11.07
CA ALA A 163 -21.22 -33.45 12.33
C ALA A 163 -22.64 -33.03 12.72
N LEU A 164 -23.58 -33.96 12.61
CA LEU A 164 -24.93 -33.83 13.15
C LEU A 164 -24.88 -33.93 14.69
N SER A 165 -23.96 -33.21 15.31
CA SER A 165 -23.90 -33.02 16.74
C SER A 165 -24.98 -32.01 17.12
N SER A 166 -26.18 -32.57 17.29
CA SER A 166 -27.09 -32.30 18.39
C SER A 166 -27.10 -30.87 18.91
N VAL A 167 -28.15 -30.14 18.53
CA VAL A 167 -28.92 -29.21 19.36
C VAL A 167 -28.27 -28.88 20.71
N SER A 168 -27.51 -27.79 20.75
CA SER A 168 -27.59 -26.84 21.85
C SER A 168 -27.31 -25.47 21.29
N GLN A 169 -28.38 -24.70 21.27
CA GLN A 169 -28.44 -23.32 20.83
C GLN A 169 -27.48 -22.47 21.65
N THR A 170 -26.62 -21.71 20.99
CA THR A 170 -26.42 -20.31 21.35
C THR A 170 -26.12 -19.54 20.08
N LEU A 171 -26.94 -18.51 19.86
CA LEU A 171 -27.06 -17.76 18.62
C LEU A 171 -25.81 -16.94 18.31
N ALA A 172 -25.30 -17.07 17.09
CA ALA A 172 -24.65 -16.00 16.35
C ALA A 172 -25.11 -16.08 14.88
N PRO A 173 -25.59 -14.98 14.25
CA PRO A 173 -26.19 -15.06 12.93
C PRO A 173 -25.12 -15.10 11.84
N VAL A 174 -24.94 -16.27 11.23
CA VAL A 174 -24.27 -16.40 9.94
C VAL A 174 -25.26 -15.99 8.86
N THR A 175 -25.02 -14.86 8.20
CA THR A 175 -25.81 -14.42 7.03
C THR A 175 -25.43 -15.27 5.82
N GLN A 176 -25.99 -16.47 5.71
CA GLN A 176 -25.99 -17.21 4.46
C GLN A 176 -27.01 -16.54 3.51
N GLN A 177 -26.52 -16.02 2.39
CA GLN A 177 -27.38 -15.54 1.30
C GLN A 177 -28.16 -16.72 0.72
N GLN A 178 -29.35 -16.97 1.26
CA GLN A 178 -30.25 -18.02 0.80
C GLN A 178 -30.79 -17.63 -0.59
N GLN A 179 -30.24 -18.25 -1.64
CA GLN A 179 -30.85 -18.21 -2.96
C GLN A 179 -32.01 -19.18 -2.99
N HIS A 180 -33.24 -18.67 -2.84
CA HIS A 180 -34.44 -19.49 -2.93
C HIS A 180 -34.64 -19.94 -4.39
N LYS A 181 -34.41 -21.24 -4.64
CA LYS A 181 -34.73 -21.88 -5.92
C LYS A 181 -36.17 -22.37 -5.87
N VAL A 182 -37.06 -21.70 -6.58
CA VAL A 182 -38.47 -22.10 -6.66
C VAL A 182 -38.64 -23.01 -7.88
N LEU A 183 -38.98 -24.26 -7.62
CA LEU A 183 -39.39 -25.21 -8.66
C LEU A 183 -40.89 -25.00 -8.91
N SER A 184 -41.24 -24.44 -10.06
CA SER A 184 -42.64 -24.34 -10.49
C SER A 184 -42.95 -25.47 -11.47
N LEU A 185 -44.06 -26.17 -11.22
CA LEU A 185 -44.57 -27.21 -12.11
C LEU A 185 -45.76 -26.62 -12.89
N ASN A 186 -45.61 -26.50 -14.20
CA ASN A 186 -46.70 -26.02 -15.04
C ASN A 186 -47.72 -27.16 -15.24
N SER A 187 -48.92 -27.02 -14.68
CA SER A 187 -49.95 -28.06 -14.65
C SER A 187 -50.47 -28.47 -16.04
N LYS A 188 -50.36 -27.59 -17.05
CA LYS A 188 -50.79 -27.89 -18.43
C LYS A 188 -49.72 -28.63 -19.24
N THR A 189 -48.44 -28.41 -18.94
CA THR A 189 -47.34 -29.02 -19.73
C THR A 189 -46.54 -30.05 -18.94
N LYS A 190 -46.82 -30.24 -17.64
CA LYS A 190 -46.08 -31.08 -16.67
C LYS A 190 -44.57 -30.84 -16.67
N LYS A 191 -44.11 -29.70 -17.19
CA LYS A 191 -42.70 -29.32 -17.24
C LYS A 191 -42.35 -28.59 -15.95
N VAL A 192 -41.26 -29.03 -15.32
CA VAL A 192 -40.67 -28.40 -14.15
C VAL A 192 -39.79 -27.25 -14.64
N THR A 193 -40.13 -26.03 -14.24
CA THR A 193 -39.33 -24.82 -14.53
C THR A 193 -38.71 -24.33 -13.23
N VAL A 194 -37.38 -24.30 -13.19
CA VAL A 194 -36.63 -23.79 -12.03
C VAL A 194 -36.42 -22.30 -12.21
N SER A 195 -37.11 -21.49 -11.40
CA SER A 195 -36.95 -20.04 -11.39
C SER A 195 -36.14 -19.65 -10.15
N SER A 196 -34.92 -19.14 -10.35
CA SER A 196 -34.09 -18.63 -9.26
C SER A 196 -34.30 -17.12 -9.17
N TYR A 197 -34.94 -16.65 -8.10
CA TYR A 197 -35.04 -15.23 -7.80
C TYR A 197 -33.82 -14.82 -6.98
N SER A 198 -32.85 -14.19 -7.64
CA SER A 198 -31.79 -13.46 -6.96
C SER A 198 -32.23 -12.00 -6.83
N THR A 199 -32.37 -11.50 -5.61
CA THR A 199 -32.56 -10.06 -5.38
C THR A 199 -31.35 -9.31 -5.93
N PRO A 200 -31.51 -8.19 -6.67
CA PRO A 200 -30.38 -7.41 -7.14
C PRO A 200 -29.67 -6.80 -5.93
N ASN A 201 -28.61 -7.45 -5.48
CA ASN A 201 -27.76 -6.92 -4.44
C ASN A 201 -27.00 -5.73 -5.06
N SER A 202 -27.42 -4.53 -4.68
CA SER A 202 -26.68 -3.29 -4.95
C SER A 202 -25.42 -3.29 -4.09
N SER A 203 -24.43 -4.05 -4.53
CA SER A 203 -23.05 -3.93 -4.07
C SER A 203 -22.17 -4.06 -5.30
N ARG A 204 -22.09 -2.95 -6.01
CA ARG A 204 -21.06 -2.60 -6.99
C ARG A 204 -19.70 -3.18 -6.56
N PRO A 205 -19.12 -4.17 -7.25
CA PRO A 205 -17.72 -4.47 -7.03
C PRO A 205 -16.93 -3.31 -7.63
N ALA A 206 -16.23 -2.58 -6.78
CA ALA A 206 -15.12 -1.74 -7.19
C ALA A 206 -13.96 -2.66 -7.65
N SER A 207 -14.15 -3.32 -8.78
CA SER A 207 -13.09 -4.02 -9.50
C SER A 207 -13.11 -3.53 -10.95
N ARG A 208 -12.96 -2.20 -11.08
CA ARG A 208 -12.31 -1.65 -12.26
C ARG A 208 -10.92 -2.27 -12.24
N ALA A 209 -10.56 -2.97 -13.30
CA ALA A 209 -9.23 -3.48 -13.55
C ALA A 209 -8.23 -2.31 -13.44
N ALA A 210 -7.75 -2.06 -12.23
CA ALA A 210 -6.46 -1.47 -12.03
C ALA A 210 -5.50 -2.56 -12.49
N SER A 211 -5.00 -2.38 -13.71
CA SER A 211 -3.69 -2.86 -14.11
C SER A 211 -2.82 -2.96 -12.86
N GLU A 212 -2.51 -4.18 -12.42
CA GLU A 212 -1.45 -4.50 -11.46
C GLU A 212 -0.09 -4.16 -12.10
N LYS A 213 0.09 -2.89 -12.43
CA LYS A 213 1.31 -2.20 -12.06
C LYS A 213 1.07 -1.85 -10.61
N GLU A 214 1.33 -2.81 -9.71
CA GLU A 214 1.81 -2.42 -8.39
C GLU A 214 3.00 -1.51 -8.71
N GLU A 215 2.77 -0.20 -8.65
CA GLU A 215 3.81 0.75 -8.33
C GLU A 215 4.48 0.13 -7.11
N GLU A 216 5.59 -0.54 -7.37
CA GLU A 216 6.65 -0.83 -6.42
C GLU A 216 6.63 0.35 -5.46
N GLU A 217 6.10 0.11 -4.25
CA GLU A 217 5.82 1.12 -3.24
C GLU A 217 7.13 1.84 -3.00
N SER A 218 7.36 2.85 -3.81
CA SER A 218 8.68 3.41 -4.01
C SER A 218 8.81 4.32 -2.83
N VAL A 219 9.34 3.75 -1.75
CA VAL A 219 9.48 4.42 -0.47
C VAL A 219 9.98 5.81 -0.77
N VAL A 220 9.14 6.80 -0.49
CA VAL A 220 9.30 8.16 -0.99
C VAL A 220 10.65 8.66 -0.51
N ARG A 221 11.62 8.68 -1.43
CA ARG A 221 12.97 9.12 -1.12
C ARG A 221 12.93 10.63 -1.05
N VAL A 222 13.34 11.17 0.09
CA VAL A 222 13.49 12.61 0.24
C VAL A 222 14.60 13.04 -0.71
N PRO A 223 14.35 14.03 -1.58
CA PRO A 223 15.38 14.52 -2.48
C PRO A 223 16.58 15.01 -1.66
N PRO A 224 17.81 14.88 -2.20
CA PRO A 224 18.99 15.45 -1.57
C PRO A 224 18.76 16.95 -1.31
N PRO A 225 19.30 17.49 -0.22
CA PRO A 225 19.18 18.91 0.02
C PRO A 225 19.83 19.65 -1.16
N PRO A 226 19.27 20.79 -1.60
CA PRO A 226 19.84 21.56 -2.69
C PRO A 226 21.29 21.92 -2.34
N GLU A 227 22.20 21.72 -3.31
CA GLU A 227 23.62 21.98 -3.14
C GLU A 227 23.91 23.46 -2.85
N GLU A 228 23.07 24.35 -3.39
CA GLU A 228 23.15 25.78 -3.14
C GLU A 228 22.28 26.17 -1.93
N VAL A 229 22.89 26.15 -0.74
CA VAL A 229 22.30 26.80 0.43
C VAL A 229 22.34 28.30 0.18
N THR A 230 21.19 28.97 0.09
CA THR A 230 21.12 30.42 -0.01
C THR A 230 21.70 31.06 1.26
N PHE A 231 22.99 31.38 1.21
CA PHE A 231 23.66 32.15 2.24
C PHE A 231 23.48 33.63 1.97
N VAL A 232 23.23 34.39 3.03
CA VAL A 232 23.14 35.85 2.90
C VAL A 232 24.55 36.39 2.74
N LYS A 233 24.83 36.98 1.57
CA LYS A 233 26.14 37.60 1.26
C LYS A 233 26.36 38.96 1.97
N GLY A 234 25.53 39.31 2.94
CA GLY A 234 25.59 40.59 3.65
C GLY A 234 26.50 40.55 4.87
N LYS A 235 27.25 41.63 5.12
CA LYS A 235 28.00 41.81 6.37
C LYS A 235 26.99 42.00 7.52
N PRO A 236 27.15 41.31 8.67
CA PRO A 236 26.28 41.52 9.84
C PRO A 236 26.36 42.98 10.30
N ASN A 237 25.21 43.60 10.56
CA ASN A 237 25.18 44.94 11.15
C ASN A 237 25.65 44.88 12.61
N PRO A 238 26.69 45.63 13.02
CA PRO A 238 27.20 45.58 14.39
C PRO A 238 26.20 46.14 15.42
N LYS A 239 25.30 47.02 14.98
CA LYS A 239 24.22 47.58 15.82
C LYS A 239 23.06 46.62 16.02
N ARG A 240 22.99 45.53 15.26
CA ARG A 240 21.86 44.60 15.25
C ARG A 240 22.34 43.19 14.92
N VAL A 241 23.14 42.64 15.83
CA VAL A 241 23.79 41.33 15.69
C VAL A 241 22.78 40.19 15.43
N TRP A 242 21.54 40.35 15.92
CA TRP A 242 20.44 39.39 15.75
C TRP A 242 19.52 39.71 14.57
N GLU A 243 19.95 40.54 13.61
CA GLU A 243 19.18 40.86 12.42
C GLU A 243 19.05 39.61 11.53
N ASN A 244 17.81 39.18 11.30
CA ASN A 244 17.51 38.12 10.35
C ASN A 244 17.79 38.63 8.93
N LEU A 245 18.94 38.24 8.39
CA LEU A 245 19.33 38.59 7.02
C LEU A 245 18.59 37.73 5.96
N ARG A 246 17.84 36.71 6.39
CA ARG A 246 17.05 35.82 5.52
C ARG A 246 15.60 36.34 5.40
N GLY A 247 15.25 36.89 4.23
CA GLY A 247 13.88 37.25 3.87
C GLY A 247 13.44 38.63 4.37
N GLY A 248 12.72 39.37 3.53
CA GLY A 248 12.37 40.78 3.71
C GLY A 248 11.78 41.15 5.07
N SER A 249 11.96 42.42 5.45
CA SER A 249 11.64 43.02 6.75
C SER A 249 10.37 42.43 7.39
N VAL A 250 10.54 41.57 8.39
CA VAL A 250 9.42 41.10 9.22
C VAL A 250 8.98 42.28 10.09
N LYS A 251 7.82 42.86 9.80
CA LYS A 251 7.24 43.93 10.61
C LYS A 251 6.54 43.27 11.79
N TYR A 252 6.98 43.58 13.01
CA TYR A 252 6.30 43.13 14.21
C TYR A 252 4.89 43.74 14.22
N VAL A 253 3.88 42.90 14.01
CA VAL A 253 2.49 43.27 14.25
C VAL A 253 2.25 43.03 15.73
N GLN A 254 2.11 44.10 16.51
CA GLN A 254 1.64 43.97 17.89
C GLN A 254 0.29 43.27 17.84
N VAL A 255 0.23 42.07 18.43
CA VAL A 255 -1.04 41.41 18.73
C VAL A 255 -1.76 42.33 19.71
N ARG A 256 -2.80 43.02 19.24
CA ARG A 256 -3.66 43.80 20.13
C ARG A 256 -4.24 42.83 21.15
N ALA A 257 -3.91 43.05 22.41
CA ALA A 257 -4.49 42.33 23.53
C ALA A 257 -5.91 42.86 23.81
N ASP A 258 -6.79 42.82 22.80
CA ASP A 258 -8.19 43.18 22.97
C ASP A 258 -8.99 41.88 23.14
N GLY A 259 -8.73 41.23 24.27
CA GLY A 259 -9.62 40.25 24.87
C GLY A 259 -10.64 40.94 25.75
N GLU A 260 -11.57 41.71 25.16
CA GLU A 260 -12.82 42.07 25.82
C GLU A 260 -13.99 41.73 24.88
N LYS A 261 -14.62 40.59 25.18
CA LYS A 261 -16.04 40.39 24.90
C LYS A 261 -16.78 41.21 25.95
N GLU A 262 -17.67 42.12 25.57
CA GLU A 262 -19.11 41.91 25.77
C GLU A 262 -20.01 43.10 25.35
N ASN A 263 -21.17 42.70 24.85
CA ASN A 263 -22.49 43.32 25.01
C ASN A 263 -22.98 44.43 24.04
N LYS A 264 -23.93 43.95 23.23
CA LYS A 264 -25.11 44.65 22.70
C LYS A 264 -25.76 45.58 23.74
N ALA A 265 -25.95 46.84 23.37
CA ALA A 265 -27.15 47.65 23.67
C ALA A 265 -27.18 48.80 22.66
N GLN A 266 -28.05 48.74 21.64
CA GLN A 266 -29.29 49.52 21.58
C GLN A 266 -29.16 51.00 21.99
N GLY A 267 -29.15 51.86 20.96
CA GLY A 267 -30.13 52.95 20.86
C GLY A 267 -29.77 54.33 21.41
N SER A 268 -30.46 55.32 20.84
CA SER A 268 -30.55 56.74 21.23
C SER A 268 -29.40 57.65 20.75
N LYS A 269 -29.56 58.37 19.62
CA LYS A 269 -30.19 59.70 19.47
C LYS A 269 -29.60 60.80 20.37
N GLY A 270 -29.21 61.90 19.71
CA GLY A 270 -29.20 63.25 20.28
C GLY A 270 -27.83 63.93 20.23
N ARG A 271 -27.53 64.71 19.18
CA ARG A 271 -27.71 66.18 19.08
C ARG A 271 -26.66 67.00 19.85
N LYS A 272 -26.04 67.90 19.06
CA LYS A 272 -25.67 69.30 19.34
C LYS A 272 -24.35 69.60 20.08
N LYS A 273 -23.46 70.22 19.30
CA LYS A 273 -23.20 71.69 19.27
C LYS A 273 -21.90 72.17 19.93
N GLY A 274 -21.11 72.84 19.08
CA GLY A 274 -20.13 73.87 19.42
C GLY A 274 -18.73 73.32 19.73
N LYS A 275 -17.64 74.02 19.44
CA LYS A 275 -17.42 75.37 18.95
C LYS A 275 -15.93 75.49 18.61
N ASP A 276 -15.64 76.28 17.59
CA ASP A 276 -14.39 76.89 17.12
C ASP A 276 -13.13 76.85 18.02
N MET A 277 -11.97 76.71 17.36
CA MET A 277 -10.73 77.53 17.43
C MET A 277 -9.62 76.71 16.73
N ALA A 278 -9.18 77.01 15.49
CA ALA A 278 -8.34 78.13 15.06
C ALA A 278 -6.99 78.23 15.80
N GLY A 279 -5.89 78.21 15.03
CA GLY A 279 -4.51 78.49 15.46
C GLY A 279 -3.57 77.35 15.04
N GLY A 280 -2.87 77.44 13.91
CA GLY A 280 -1.63 78.21 13.72
C GLY A 280 -0.49 77.19 13.60
N GLY A 281 0.18 77.00 12.46
CA GLY A 281 1.07 77.99 11.86
C GLY A 281 2.48 77.79 12.44
N GLY A 282 3.42 77.24 11.67
CA GLY A 282 4.79 77.04 12.15
C GLY A 282 5.68 76.23 11.22
N ASP A 283 5.92 76.75 10.01
CA ASP A 283 7.12 76.46 9.24
C ASP A 283 8.37 76.86 10.05
N GLY A 284 9.42 76.05 9.97
CA GLY A 284 10.66 76.26 10.70
C GLY A 284 11.82 75.50 10.08
N SER A 285 12.19 75.91 8.88
CA SER A 285 13.50 75.68 8.27
C SER A 285 14.61 76.34 9.10
N ALA A 286 15.69 75.60 9.40
CA ALA A 286 16.99 76.22 9.72
C ALA A 286 18.15 75.23 9.53
N SER A 287 18.91 75.51 8.49
CA SER A 287 20.28 75.08 8.24
C SER A 287 21.26 75.56 9.32
N LYS A 288 22.34 74.80 9.54
CA LYS A 288 23.72 75.23 9.86
C LYS A 288 24.51 73.94 10.18
N SER A 289 25.47 73.54 9.35
CA SER A 289 26.87 74.01 9.22
C SER A 289 27.79 72.95 9.81
#